data_AF-A0A359HLY3-F1
#
_entry.id   AF-A0A359HLY3-F1
#
_cell.length_a   1.000
_cell.length_b   1.000
_cell.length_c   1.000
_cell.angle_alpha   90.00
_cell.angle_beta   90.00
_cell.angle_gamma   90.00
#
_symmetry.space_group_name_H-M   'P 1'
#
loop_
_entity.id
_entity.type
_entity.pdbx_description
1 polymer ?
#
loop_
_entity_poly.entity_id
_entity_poly.type
_entity_poly.pdbx_seq_one_letter_code
_entity_poly.pdbx_strand_id
1 'polypeptide(L)'
;MSTHALRLFIRLSRPFFLLGAALVYLLGMGIARYLGFSLDWGIYFLGQAWVTTLQLSTHYFNEYFDSLADAANNNRTLFSGGSGALGKDGLPREIALWAG
;
A
#
# COMPACT_ATOMS: atom_id res chain seq x y z
N MET A 1 -4.14 -20.46 -3.78
CA MET A 1 -2.85 -19.81 -3.41
C MET A 1 -2.29 -20.51 -2.18
N SER A 2 -0.98 -20.79 -2.15
CA SER A 2 -0.33 -21.28 -0.94
C SER A 2 -0.34 -20.17 0.13
N THR A 3 -0.36 -20.55 1.42
CA THR A 3 -0.31 -19.59 2.54
C THR A 3 0.92 -18.68 2.49
N HIS A 4 2.02 -19.18 1.94
CA HIS A 4 3.23 -18.41 1.68
C HIS A 4 3.02 -17.28 0.65
N ALA A 5 2.39 -17.59 -0.49
CA ALA A 5 2.12 -16.59 -1.53
C ALA A 5 1.19 -15.48 -1.02
N LEU A 6 0.20 -15.83 -0.20
CA LEU A 6 -0.68 -14.84 0.42
C LEU A 6 0.08 -13.89 1.36
N ARG A 7 0.98 -14.43 2.20
CA ARG A 7 1.82 -13.60 3.09
C ARG A 7 2.73 -12.66 2.31
N LEU A 8 3.33 -13.13 1.22
CA LEU A 8 4.14 -12.27 0.35
C LEU A 8 3.29 -11.18 -0.30
N PHE A 9 2.08 -11.50 -0.74
CA PHE A 9 1.18 -10.50 -1.32
C PHE A 9 0.76 -9.43 -0.30
N ILE A 10 0.43 -9.83 0.93
CA ILE A 10 0.15 -8.87 2.02
C ILE A 10 1.37 -7.98 2.30
N ARG A 11 2.57 -8.57 2.30
CA ARG A 11 3.82 -7.82 2.48
C ARG A 11 4.05 -6.83 1.34
N LEU A 12 3.76 -7.23 0.09
CA LEU A 12 3.83 -6.39 -1.10
C LEU A 12 2.91 -5.16 -0.98
N SER A 13 1.72 -5.31 -0.39
CA SER A 13 0.77 -4.20 -0.16
C SER A 13 1.22 -3.19 0.90
N ARG A 14 2.35 -3.41 1.59
CA ARG A 14 2.94 -2.50 2.57
C ARG A 14 1.93 -1.92 3.57
N PRO A 15 1.27 -2.77 4.40
CA PRO A 15 0.12 -2.39 5.22
C PRO A 15 0.37 -1.24 6.21
N PHE A 16 1.61 -1.06 6.65
CA PHE A 16 1.99 0.06 7.52
C PHE A 16 1.73 1.43 6.85
N PHE A 17 2.01 1.56 5.56
CA PHE A 17 1.75 2.78 4.80
C PHE A 17 0.25 2.99 4.56
N LEU A 18 -0.49 1.91 4.28
CA LEU A 18 -1.95 1.96 4.12
C LEU A 18 -2.64 2.44 5.40
N LEU A 19 -2.20 1.94 6.55
CA LEU A 19 -2.68 2.39 7.85
C LEU A 19 -2.42 3.88 8.05
N GLY A 20 -1.22 4.36 7.72
CA GLY A 20 -0.86 5.77 7.79
C GLY A 20 -1.81 6.64 6.97
N ALA A 21 -2.06 6.29 5.70
CA ALA A 21 -2.98 7.05 4.85
C ALA A 21 -4.43 7.00 5.34
N ALA A 22 -4.90 5.85 5.82
CA ALA A 22 -6.23 5.71 6.39
C ALA A 22 -6.42 6.60 7.64
N LEU A 23 -5.42 6.67 8.51
CA LEU A 23 -5.45 7.54 9.68
C LEU A 23 -5.46 9.03 9.30
N VAL A 24 -4.67 9.42 8.29
CA VAL A 24 -4.65 10.81 7.79
C VAL A 24 -5.98 11.18 7.11
N TYR A 25 -6.57 10.27 6.35
CA TYR A 25 -7.87 10.48 5.72
C TYR A 25 -8.99 10.59 6.77
N LEU A 26 -8.98 9.71 7.77
CA LEU A 26 -9.88 9.77 8.93
C LEU A 26 -9.73 11.08 9.71
N LEU A 27 -8.52 11.58 9.89
CA LEU A 27 -8.28 12.87 10.52
C LEU A 27 -8.92 14.02 9.71
N GLY A 28 -8.79 14.01 8.39
CA GLY A 28 -9.47 14.99 7.52
C GLY A 28 -10.99 14.96 7.67
N MET A 29 -11.58 13.77 7.77
CA MET A 29 -13.00 13.60 8.07
C MET A 29 -13.38 14.16 9.44
N GLY A 30 -12.57 13.90 10.48
CA GLY A 30 -12.76 14.44 11.82
C GLY A 30 -12.73 15.96 11.86
N ILE A 31 -11.83 16.58 11.10
CA ILE A 31 -11.75 18.04 10.94
C ILE A 31 -13.02 18.58 10.26
N ALA A 32 -13.48 17.96 9.17
CA ALA A 32 -14.72 18.38 8.50
C ALA A 32 -15.93 18.31 9.46
N ARG A 33 -16.02 17.25 10.25
CA ARG A 33 -17.08 17.10 11.26
C ARG A 33 -17.02 18.18 12.34
N TYR A 34 -15.82 18.50 12.83
CA TYR A 34 -15.57 19.54 13.82
C TYR A 34 -15.99 20.93 13.30
N LEU A 35 -15.77 21.20 12.01
CA LEU A 35 -16.18 22.44 11.34
C LEU A 35 -17.69 22.53 11.05
N GLY A 36 -18.47 21.51 11.42
CA GLY A 36 -19.93 21.52 11.31
C GLY A 36 -20.50 20.89 10.05
N PHE A 37 -19.67 20.28 9.19
CA PHE A 37 -20.17 19.55 8.02
C PHE A 37 -20.87 18.25 8.43
N SER A 38 -21.96 17.92 7.72
CA SER A 38 -22.63 16.62 7.84
C SER A 38 -21.77 15.53 7.20
N LEU A 39 -21.65 14.39 7.90
CA LEU A 39 -20.91 13.24 7.39
C LEU A 39 -21.84 12.24 6.72
N ASP A 40 -21.53 11.91 5.47
CA ASP A 40 -22.05 10.73 4.80
C ASP A 40 -20.98 9.62 4.87
N TRP A 41 -21.30 8.54 5.57
CA TRP A 41 -20.39 7.41 5.75
C TRP A 41 -20.15 6.64 4.44
N GLY A 42 -21.13 6.60 3.53
CA GLY A 42 -20.97 6.01 2.22
C GLY A 42 -19.93 6.76 1.38
N ILE A 43 -19.99 8.09 1.38
CA ILE A 43 -18.99 8.95 0.72
C ILE A 43 -17.61 8.77 1.38
N TYR A 44 -17.55 8.72 2.72
CA TYR A 44 -16.30 8.47 3.43
C TYR A 44 -15.66 7.14 3.02
N PHE A 45 -16.41 6.03 3.04
CA PHE A 45 -15.85 4.73 2.67
C PHE A 45 -15.47 4.66 1.19
N LEU A 46 -16.23 5.30 0.31
CA LEU A 46 -15.87 5.39 -1.10
C LEU A 46 -14.56 6.17 -1.31
N GLY A 47 -14.41 7.30 -0.63
CA GLY A 47 -13.18 8.10 -0.68
C GLY A 47 -11.99 7.39 -0.04
N GLN A 48 -12.18 6.70 1.08
CA GLN A 48 -11.15 5.88 1.72
C GLN A 48 -10.72 4.74 0.79
N ALA A 49 -11.67 4.04 0.15
CA ALA A 49 -11.37 2.99 -0.82
C ALA A 49 -10.58 3.55 -2.02
N TRP A 50 -10.95 4.74 -2.50
CA TRP A 50 -10.22 5.42 -3.56
C TRP A 50 -8.76 5.74 -3.16
N VAL A 51 -8.56 6.34 -1.98
CA VAL A 51 -7.21 6.64 -1.44
C VAL A 51 -6.39 5.37 -1.30
N THR A 52 -6.97 4.31 -0.73
CA THR A 52 -6.29 3.02 -0.56
C THR A 52 -5.90 2.40 -1.90
N THR A 53 -6.78 2.42 -2.91
CA THR A 53 -6.47 1.90 -4.25
C THR A 53 -5.33 2.68 -4.91
N LEU A 54 -5.36 4.02 -4.87
CA LEU A 54 -4.27 4.83 -5.40
C LEU A 54 -2.93 4.54 -4.72
N GLN A 55 -2.95 4.35 -3.40
CA GLN A 55 -1.75 4.03 -2.65
C GLN A 55 -1.24 2.62 -2.94
N LEU A 56 -2.12 1.64 -3.09
CA LEU A 56 -1.77 0.29 -3.51
C LEU A 56 -1.12 0.31 -4.90
N SER A 57 -1.73 0.96 -5.90
CA SER A 57 -1.15 1.11 -7.24
C SER A 57 0.24 1.75 -7.17
N THR A 58 0.39 2.81 -6.38
CA THR A 58 1.68 3.47 -6.17
C THR A 58 2.73 2.50 -5.60
N HIS A 59 2.38 1.74 -4.57
CA HIS A 59 3.30 0.77 -3.97
C HIS A 59 3.67 -0.36 -4.94
N TYR A 60 2.71 -0.89 -5.68
CA TYR A 60 2.95 -1.97 -6.62
C TYR A 60 3.81 -1.52 -7.81
N PHE A 61 3.55 -0.35 -8.38
CA PHE A 61 4.41 0.18 -9.43
C PHE A 61 5.81 0.51 -8.91
N ASN A 62 5.94 1.09 -7.71
CA ASN A 62 7.26 1.30 -7.11
C ASN A 62 8.04 -0.02 -6.95
N GLU A 63 7.41 -1.07 -6.43
CA GLU A 63 8.05 -2.39 -6.30
C GLU A 63 8.49 -2.97 -7.65
N TYR A 64 7.68 -2.76 -8.71
CA TYR A 64 8.02 -3.25 -10.05
C TYR A 64 9.21 -2.50 -10.64
N PHE A 65 9.14 -1.16 -10.68
CA PHE A 65 10.13 -0.32 -11.33
C PHE A 65 11.45 -0.22 -10.54
N ASP A 66 11.40 -0.25 -9.21
CA ASP A 66 12.60 -0.20 -8.36
C ASP A 66 13.19 -1.59 -8.08
N SER A 67 12.58 -2.68 -8.59
CA SER A 67 12.96 -4.07 -8.27
C SER A 67 14.46 -4.37 -8.38
N LEU A 68 15.16 -3.80 -9.36
CA LEU A 68 16.62 -3.97 -9.52
C LEU A 68 17.42 -3.22 -8.45
N ALA A 69 17.04 -1.99 -8.14
CA ALA A 69 17.70 -1.19 -7.10
C ALA A 69 17.43 -1.78 -5.70
N ASP A 70 16.19 -2.20 -5.45
CA ASP A 70 15.80 -2.85 -4.21
C ASP A 70 16.50 -4.20 -4.03
N ALA A 71 16.77 -4.96 -5.10
CA ALA A 71 17.53 -6.21 -5.03
C ALA A 71 19.00 -5.98 -4.61
N ALA A 72 19.60 -4.86 -5.02
CA ALA A 72 20.96 -4.47 -4.64
C ALA A 72 21.03 -3.85 -3.22
N ASN A 73 19.90 -3.43 -2.65
CA ASN A 73 19.84 -2.79 -1.35
C ASN A 73 19.74 -3.81 -0.20
N ASN A 74 20.81 -3.91 0.60
CA ASN A 74 20.86 -4.76 1.80
C ASN A 74 20.32 -4.05 3.07
N ASN A 75 20.10 -2.73 3.02
CA ASN A 75 19.72 -1.91 4.17
C ASN A 75 18.22 -1.54 4.12
N ARG A 76 17.35 -2.56 4.12
CA ARG A 76 15.90 -2.36 4.14
C ARG A 76 15.44 -1.87 5.51
N THR A 77 14.51 -0.92 5.50
CA THR A 77 13.83 -0.45 6.71
C THR A 77 12.32 -0.63 6.55
N LEU A 78 11.56 -0.32 7.59
CA LEU A 78 10.09 -0.28 7.49
C LEU A 78 9.59 0.74 6.46
N PHE A 79 10.41 1.76 6.14
CA PHE A 79 10.03 2.88 5.29
C PHE A 79 10.69 2.88 3.90
N SER A 80 11.79 2.14 3.69
CA SER A 80 12.63 2.23 2.49
C SER A 80 13.27 0.90 2.11
N GLY A 81 13.55 0.71 0.82
CA GLY A 81 14.27 -0.44 0.26
C GLY A 81 13.40 -1.63 -0.18
N GLY A 82 12.19 -1.37 -0.66
CA GLY A 82 11.31 -2.45 -1.11
C GLY A 82 10.56 -3.14 0.03
N SER A 83 9.47 -3.82 -0.30
CA SER A 83 8.75 -4.71 0.61
C SER A 83 9.57 -5.97 0.90
N GLY A 84 10.45 -6.36 -0.04
CA GLY A 84 11.16 -7.64 -0.03
C GLY A 84 10.25 -8.83 -0.36
N ALA A 85 9.06 -8.57 -0.91
CA ALA A 85 8.13 -9.61 -1.34
C ALA A 85 8.43 -10.15 -2.75
N LEU A 86 9.14 -9.38 -3.58
CA LEU A 86 9.55 -9.75 -4.94
C LEU A 86 10.96 -10.35 -4.95
N GLY A 87 11.25 -11.22 -5.91
CA GLY A 87 12.60 -11.74 -6.18
C GLY A 87 12.68 -13.26 -6.24
N LYS A 88 13.91 -13.79 -6.19
CA LYS A 88 14.21 -15.23 -6.40
C LYS A 88 13.44 -16.17 -5.47
N ASP A 89 13.28 -15.78 -4.20
CA ASP A 89 12.55 -16.56 -3.19
C ASP A 89 11.13 -16.01 -2.93
N GLY A 90 10.70 -15.01 -3.72
CA GLY A 90 9.48 -14.24 -3.54
C GLY A 90 8.46 -14.43 -4.67
N LEU A 91 7.60 -13.43 -4.85
CA LEU A 91 6.68 -13.34 -5.97
C LEU A 91 7.41 -12.84 -7.23
N PRO A 92 6.99 -13.28 -8.43
CA PRO A 92 7.40 -12.67 -9.69
C PRO A 92 7.07 -11.18 -9.71
N ARG A 93 7.97 -10.35 -10.23
CA ARG A 93 7.77 -8.90 -10.28
C ARG A 93 6.56 -8.50 -11.12
N GLU A 94 6.20 -9.31 -12.11
CA GLU A 94 5.06 -9.10 -13.00
C GLU A 94 3.76 -9.04 -12.22
N ILE A 95 3.66 -9.72 -11.07
CA ILE A 95 2.48 -9.63 -10.19
C ILE A 95 2.27 -8.20 -9.69
N ALA A 96 3.34 -7.48 -9.38
CA ALA A 96 3.23 -6.08 -8.97
C ALA A 96 2.76 -5.19 -10.13
N LEU A 97 3.17 -5.47 -11.37
CA LEU A 97 2.67 -4.74 -12.54
C LEU A 97 1.18 -4.97 -12.79
N TRP A 98 0.70 -6.22 -12.64
CA TRP A 98 -0.72 -6.56 -12.86
C TRP A 98 -1.63 -6.11 -11.71
N ALA A 99 -1.10 -6.03 -10.49
CA ALA A 99 -1.86 -5.64 -9.31
C ALA A 99 -1.96 -4.11 -9.15
N GLY A 100 -1.04 -3.36 -9.75
CA GLY A 100 -1.02 -1.89 -9.75
C GLY A 100 -1.96 -1.29 -10.79
#